data_AF-A0A2E1W137-F1
#
_entry.id   AF-A0A2E1W137-F1
#
_cell.length_a   1.000
_cell.length_b   1.000
_cell.length_c   1.000
_cell.angle_alpha   90.00
_cell.angle_beta   90.00
_cell.angle_gamma   90.00
#
_symmetry.space_group_name_H-M   'P 1'
#
loop_
_entity.id
_entity.type
_entity.pdbx_description
1 polymer ?
#
loop_
_entity_poly.entity_id
_entity_poly.type
_entity_poly.pdbx_seq_one_letter_code
_entity_poly.pdbx_strand_id
1 'polypeptide(L)'
;MTTIQCPPDCNYLVSAKTHPPATVQRQREQDARFVLPLVAGLSPQQYQLFFLVQRAIHRLAETGEPPVDDAVVHDTAQALAATYETASKGIIYEHRPSSLHAERLAHELKPLLEGSDGRGAVASERDLVEVFRRVEQAARQAKTTLQGNNRAYLDLVARLMQPVPGSTAASDKAVPGDGRDSEDPRIVVP
;
A
#
# COMPACT_ATOMS: atom_id res chain seq x y z
N MET A 1 -26.94 -13.76 18.63
CA MET A 1 -25.90 -13.53 17.60
C MET A 1 -25.45 -14.87 17.08
N THR A 2 -25.80 -15.17 15.84
CA THR A 2 -25.57 -16.49 15.22
C THR A 2 -24.56 -16.29 14.10
N THR A 3 -23.34 -16.80 14.27
CA THR A 3 -22.29 -16.70 13.25
C THR A 3 -22.49 -17.83 12.24
N ILE A 4 -22.68 -17.46 10.97
CA ILE A 4 -22.76 -18.41 9.86
C ILE A 4 -21.37 -18.52 9.24
N GLN A 5 -20.81 -19.74 9.21
CA GLN A 5 -19.64 -20.05 8.40
C GLN A 5 -20.08 -20.13 6.94
N CYS A 6 -19.79 -19.10 6.15
CA CYS A 6 -20.10 -19.13 4.72
C CYS A 6 -18.84 -19.40 3.90
N PRO A 7 -18.81 -20.48 3.10
CA PRO A 7 -17.74 -20.72 2.13
C PRO A 7 -17.72 -19.59 1.06
N PRO A 8 -16.61 -19.41 0.34
CA PRO A 8 -16.40 -18.26 -0.56
C PRO A 8 -17.46 -18.07 -1.66
N ASP A 9 -18.16 -19.15 -2.03
CA ASP A 9 -19.20 -19.17 -3.07
C ASP A 9 -20.62 -18.99 -2.51
N CYS A 10 -20.74 -18.64 -1.23
CA CYS A 10 -22.02 -18.45 -0.57
C CYS A 10 -22.79 -17.26 -1.17
N ASN A 11 -24.04 -17.51 -1.59
CA ASN A 11 -24.92 -16.49 -2.18
C ASN A 11 -25.11 -15.24 -1.29
N TYR A 12 -25.09 -15.41 0.04
CA TYR A 12 -25.15 -14.27 0.96
C TYR A 12 -23.89 -13.37 0.88
N LEU A 13 -22.71 -13.95 0.63
CA LEU A 13 -21.49 -13.18 0.36
C LEU A 13 -21.56 -12.46 -0.99
N VAL A 14 -22.16 -13.10 -2.02
CA VAL A 14 -22.35 -12.47 -3.33
C VAL A 14 -23.27 -11.25 -3.22
N SER A 15 -24.42 -11.38 -2.56
CA SER A 15 -25.35 -10.26 -2.37
C SER A 15 -24.74 -9.12 -1.54
N ALA A 16 -23.94 -9.44 -0.51
CA ALA A 16 -23.23 -8.46 0.29
C ALA A 16 -22.13 -7.72 -0.52
N LYS A 17 -21.53 -8.38 -1.52
CA LYS A 17 -20.59 -7.74 -2.47
C LYS A 17 -21.30 -6.77 -3.42
N THR A 18 -22.51 -7.13 -3.89
CA THR A 18 -23.32 -6.29 -4.79
C THR A 18 -23.88 -5.04 -4.09
N HIS A 19 -24.22 -5.16 -2.80
CA HIS A 19 -24.76 -4.06 -2.00
C HIS A 19 -23.98 -3.92 -0.68
N PRO A 20 -22.77 -3.33 -0.73
CA PRO A 20 -21.95 -3.18 0.46
C PRO A 20 -22.64 -2.32 1.52
N PRO A 21 -22.38 -2.54 2.82
CA PRO A 21 -22.89 -1.68 3.88
C PRO A 21 -22.55 -0.21 3.65
N ALA A 22 -23.43 0.71 4.07
CA ALA A 22 -23.23 2.14 3.89
C ALA A 22 -21.91 2.66 4.49
N THR A 23 -21.41 2.02 5.55
CA THR A 23 -20.10 2.31 6.15
C THR A 23 -18.94 1.99 5.21
N VAL A 24 -18.99 0.85 4.53
CA VAL A 24 -17.98 0.43 3.54
C VAL A 24 -18.04 1.34 2.31
N GLN A 25 -19.23 1.73 1.86
CA GLN A 25 -19.39 2.69 0.76
C GLN A 25 -18.75 4.04 1.10
N ARG A 26 -19.06 4.60 2.28
CA ARG A 26 -18.47 5.87 2.74
C ARG A 26 -16.95 5.79 2.85
N GLN A 27 -16.42 4.69 3.36
CA GLN A 27 -14.96 4.48 3.43
C GLN A 27 -14.35 4.48 2.03
N ARG A 28 -14.93 3.75 1.07
CA ARG A 28 -14.43 3.72 -0.31
C ARG A 28 -14.48 5.09 -0.98
N GLU A 29 -15.54 5.86 -0.76
CA GLU A 29 -15.63 7.23 -1.26
C GLU A 29 -14.56 8.14 -0.65
N GLN A 30 -14.30 8.03 0.66
CA GLN A 30 -13.27 8.79 1.34
C GLN A 30 -11.87 8.41 0.84
N ASP A 31 -11.59 7.10 0.75
CA ASP A 31 -10.34 6.57 0.21
C ASP A 31 -10.12 7.07 -1.24
N ALA A 32 -11.14 7.02 -2.09
CA ALA A 32 -11.05 7.52 -3.46
C ALA A 32 -10.79 9.03 -3.53
N ARG A 33 -11.50 9.83 -2.72
CA ARG A 33 -11.29 11.29 -2.63
C ARG A 33 -9.86 11.63 -2.18
N PHE A 34 -9.26 10.79 -1.34
CA PHE A 34 -7.89 10.97 -0.88
C PHE A 34 -6.84 10.52 -1.91
N VAL A 35 -7.06 9.38 -2.58
CA VAL A 35 -6.09 8.79 -3.52
C VAL A 35 -6.07 9.52 -4.87
N LEU A 36 -7.22 9.95 -5.39
CA LEU A 36 -7.31 10.54 -6.73
C LEU A 36 -6.34 11.73 -6.92
N PRO A 37 -6.24 12.70 -5.98
CA PRO A 37 -5.24 13.77 -6.09
C PRO A 37 -3.78 13.28 -6.06
N LEU A 38 -3.48 12.17 -5.37
CA LEU A 38 -2.12 11.64 -5.26
C LEU A 38 -1.62 11.04 -6.57
N VAL A 39 -2.51 10.46 -7.38
CA VAL A 39 -2.18 9.87 -8.68
C VAL A 39 -2.46 10.79 -9.85
N ALA A 40 -3.21 11.87 -9.64
CA ALA A 40 -3.50 12.86 -10.67
C ALA A 40 -2.20 13.50 -11.21
N GLY A 41 -2.13 13.60 -12.54
CA GLY A 41 -1.01 14.22 -13.24
C GLY A 41 0.29 13.41 -13.27
N LEU A 42 0.32 12.19 -12.71
CA LEU A 42 1.47 11.31 -12.83
C LEU A 42 1.61 10.79 -14.27
N SER A 43 2.85 10.75 -14.77
CA SER A 43 3.15 10.04 -16.02
C SER A 43 2.90 8.53 -15.87
N PRO A 44 2.76 7.75 -16.96
CA PRO A 44 2.60 6.30 -16.86
C PRO A 44 3.73 5.62 -16.07
N GLN A 45 4.97 6.09 -16.24
CA GLN A 45 6.13 5.58 -15.51
C GLN A 45 6.06 5.93 -14.01
N GLN A 46 5.72 7.18 -13.67
CA GLN A 46 5.54 7.60 -12.29
C GLN A 46 4.39 6.86 -11.60
N TYR A 47 3.31 6.57 -12.34
CA TYR A 47 2.21 5.75 -11.85
C TYR A 47 2.69 4.34 -11.51
N GLN A 48 3.41 3.67 -12.41
CA GLN A 48 3.98 2.34 -12.15
C GLN A 48 4.91 2.36 -10.94
N LEU A 49 5.79 3.36 -10.85
CA LEU A 49 6.72 3.52 -9.73
C LEU A 49 5.97 3.79 -8.41
N PHE A 50 4.92 4.62 -8.44
CA PHE A 50 4.09 4.88 -7.27
C PHE A 50 3.49 3.59 -6.72
N PHE A 51 2.88 2.75 -7.56
CA PHE A 51 2.33 1.46 -7.13
C PHE A 51 3.40 0.46 -6.68
N LEU A 52 4.58 0.47 -7.31
CA LEU A 52 5.72 -0.34 -6.87
C LEU A 52 6.15 0.03 -5.44
N VAL A 53 6.29 1.33 -5.16
CA VAL A 53 6.61 1.86 -3.83
C VAL A 53 5.52 1.51 -2.82
N GLN A 54 4.23 1.67 -3.17
CA GLN A 54 3.13 1.28 -2.28
C GLN A 54 3.17 -0.20 -1.92
N ARG A 55 3.41 -1.07 -2.92
CA ARG A 55 3.50 -2.52 -2.70
C ARG A 55 4.69 -2.87 -1.80
N ALA A 56 5.82 -2.19 -1.97
CA ALA A 56 6.98 -2.39 -1.13
C ALA A 56 6.66 -1.98 0.32
N ILE A 57 6.15 -0.77 0.54
CA ILE A 57 5.73 -0.27 1.86
C ILE A 57 4.72 -1.22 2.52
N HIS A 58 3.74 -1.72 1.77
CA HIS A 58 2.76 -2.69 2.26
C HIS A 58 3.42 -3.96 2.78
N ARG A 59 4.24 -4.61 1.94
CA ARG A 59 4.93 -5.86 2.29
C ARG A 59 5.80 -5.67 3.54
N LEU A 60 6.54 -4.56 3.59
CA LEU A 60 7.39 -4.19 4.70
C LEU A 60 6.60 -3.96 5.99
N ALA A 61 5.45 -3.30 5.90
CA ALA A 61 4.57 -3.05 7.04
C ALA A 61 3.92 -4.33 7.58
N GLU A 62 3.73 -5.35 6.74
CA GLU A 62 3.25 -6.68 7.16
C GLU A 62 4.34 -7.50 7.87
N THR A 63 5.61 -7.35 7.47
CA THR A 63 6.73 -8.15 8.00
C THR A 63 7.53 -7.47 9.11
N GLY A 64 7.32 -6.18 9.36
CA GLY A 64 8.16 -5.36 10.22
C GLY A 64 7.81 -5.43 11.71
N GLU A 65 8.75 -5.93 12.53
CA GLU A 65 8.81 -5.65 13.96
C GLU A 65 10.01 -4.70 14.24
N PRO A 66 9.82 -3.55 14.93
CA PRO A 66 8.58 -2.98 15.49
C PRO A 66 7.66 -2.36 14.43
N PRO A 67 6.38 -2.10 14.76
CA PRO A 67 5.38 -1.69 13.79
C PRO A 67 5.69 -0.33 13.16
N VAL A 68 5.87 -0.33 11.85
CA VAL A 68 6.00 0.87 11.00
C VAL A 68 4.68 1.64 11.03
N ASP A 69 4.68 2.92 11.39
CA ASP A 69 3.50 3.80 11.31
C ASP A 69 3.64 4.85 10.20
N ASP A 70 2.63 5.69 10.00
CA ASP A 70 2.65 6.70 8.93
C ASP A 70 3.75 7.75 9.16
N ALA A 71 4.21 7.98 10.40
CA ALA A 71 5.31 8.90 10.68
C ALA A 71 6.65 8.33 10.20
N VAL A 72 6.85 7.02 10.37
CA VAL A 72 8.02 6.31 9.80
C VAL A 72 8.00 6.38 8.28
N VAL A 73 6.84 6.13 7.64
CA VAL A 73 6.70 6.23 6.17
C VAL A 73 7.01 7.64 5.68
N HIS A 74 6.50 8.66 6.38
CA HIS A 74 6.77 10.06 6.07
C HIS A 74 8.26 10.39 6.14
N ASP A 75 8.93 10.05 7.24
CA ASP A 75 10.37 10.29 7.46
C ASP A 75 11.24 9.60 6.40
N THR A 76 10.94 8.33 6.08
CA THR A 76 11.62 7.61 5.00
C THR A 76 11.43 8.28 3.64
N ALA A 77 10.18 8.60 3.27
CA ALA A 77 9.88 9.21 1.99
C ALA A 77 10.55 10.58 1.84
N GLN A 78 10.55 11.38 2.91
CA GLN A 78 11.22 12.68 2.95
C GLN A 78 12.74 12.55 2.69
N ALA A 79 13.41 11.62 3.38
CA ALA A 79 14.85 11.41 3.23
C ALA A 79 15.23 10.87 1.83
N LEU A 80 14.45 9.93 1.29
CA LEU A 80 14.66 9.40 -0.06
C LEU A 80 14.40 10.47 -1.13
N ALA A 81 13.33 11.25 -1.01
CA ALA A 81 13.06 12.37 -1.91
C ALA A 81 14.23 13.37 -1.92
N ALA A 82 14.74 13.76 -0.75
CA ALA A 82 15.87 14.67 -0.64
C ALA A 82 17.15 14.09 -1.28
N THR A 83 17.41 12.79 -1.09
CA THR A 83 18.55 12.07 -1.68
C THR A 83 18.48 12.02 -3.21
N TYR A 84 17.31 11.71 -3.78
CA TYR A 84 17.16 11.72 -5.24
C TYR A 84 17.14 13.14 -5.79
N GLU A 85 16.71 14.13 -5.01
CA GLU A 85 16.76 15.54 -5.41
C GLU A 85 18.21 16.04 -5.51
N THR A 86 19.08 15.70 -4.55
CA THR A 86 20.52 15.99 -4.62
C THR A 86 21.19 15.23 -5.76
N ALA A 87 20.86 13.94 -5.94
CA ALA A 87 21.38 13.13 -7.03
C ALA A 87 20.99 13.69 -8.41
N SER A 88 19.76 14.18 -8.57
CA SER A 88 19.28 14.80 -9.83
C SER A 88 20.06 16.07 -10.21
N LYS A 89 20.75 16.68 -9.24
CA LYS A 89 21.64 17.85 -9.40
C LYS A 89 23.11 17.44 -9.58
N GLY A 90 23.42 16.15 -9.66
CA GLY A 90 24.77 15.61 -9.78
C GLY A 90 25.55 15.57 -8.47
N ILE A 91 24.88 15.70 -7.31
CA ILE A 91 25.51 15.72 -5.99
C ILE A 91 25.34 14.34 -5.34
N ILE A 92 26.45 13.67 -5.05
CA ILE A 92 26.46 12.38 -4.35
C ILE A 92 26.37 12.67 -2.85
N TYR A 93 25.14 12.78 -2.35
CA TYR A 93 24.83 12.95 -0.94
C TYR A 93 23.58 12.17 -0.57
N GLU A 94 23.66 11.42 0.53
CA GLU A 94 22.56 10.64 1.07
C GLU A 94 22.00 11.30 2.32
N HIS A 95 20.71 11.65 2.28
CA HIS A 95 20.00 12.13 3.44
C HIS A 95 19.57 10.94 4.32
N ARG A 96 19.87 11.02 5.61
CA ARG A 96 19.44 10.00 6.58
C ARG A 96 18.08 10.36 7.18
N PRO A 97 17.15 9.40 7.29
CA PRO A 97 15.95 9.56 8.10
C PRO A 97 16.28 9.88 9.56
N SER A 98 15.34 10.51 10.26
CA SER A 98 15.52 10.90 11.66
C SER A 98 15.42 9.73 12.65
N SER A 99 14.76 8.63 12.25
CA SER A 99 14.52 7.46 13.09
C SER A 99 15.13 6.17 12.52
N LEU A 100 15.55 5.27 13.42
CA LEU A 100 16.11 3.96 13.05
C LEU A 100 15.12 3.11 12.22
N HIS A 101 13.82 3.21 12.51
CA HIS A 101 12.79 2.50 11.77
C HIS A 101 12.68 3.01 10.34
N ALA A 102 12.75 4.33 10.17
CA ALA A 102 12.72 4.94 8.85
C ALA A 102 14.00 4.66 8.06
N GLU A 103 15.15 4.58 8.74
CA GLU A 103 16.43 4.17 8.14
C GLU A 103 16.38 2.73 7.63
N ARG A 104 15.82 1.80 8.41
CA ARG A 104 15.60 0.41 7.98
C ARG A 104 14.68 0.33 6.77
N LEU A 105 13.53 1.03 6.82
CA LEU A 105 12.59 1.07 5.71
C LEU A 105 13.24 1.65 4.44
N ALA A 106 14.06 2.70 4.57
CA ALA A 106 14.80 3.27 3.44
C ALA A 106 15.80 2.26 2.85
N HIS A 107 16.53 1.54 3.70
CA HIS A 107 17.50 0.52 3.29
C HIS A 107 16.83 -0.65 2.55
N GLU A 108 15.63 -1.05 2.96
CA GLU A 108 14.89 -2.11 2.27
C GLU A 108 14.24 -1.65 0.95
N LEU A 109 13.86 -0.37 0.85
CA LEU A 109 13.31 0.20 -0.39
C LEU A 109 14.38 0.38 -1.47
N LYS A 110 15.59 0.82 -1.10
CA LYS A 110 16.67 1.15 -2.06
C LYS A 110 16.96 0.07 -3.11
N PRO A 111 17.16 -1.22 -2.76
CA PRO A 111 17.43 -2.27 -3.75
C PRO A 111 16.31 -2.46 -4.77
N LEU A 112 15.06 -2.15 -4.40
CA LEU A 112 13.91 -2.23 -5.30
C LEU A 112 13.90 -1.09 -6.32
N LEU A 113 14.59 0.01 -6.04
CA LEU A 113 14.64 1.23 -6.85
C LEU A 113 15.91 1.30 -7.69
N GLU A 114 17.01 0.76 -7.20
CA GLU A 114 18.31 0.75 -7.88
C GLU A 114 18.44 -0.39 -8.90
N GLY A 115 17.49 -1.35 -8.88
CA GLY A 115 17.45 -2.50 -9.77
C GLY A 115 18.41 -3.60 -9.33
N SER A 116 17.93 -4.84 -9.30
CA SER A 116 18.68 -5.99 -8.77
C SER A 116 19.67 -6.61 -9.77
N ASP A 117 19.58 -6.24 -11.05
CA ASP A 117 20.20 -7.00 -12.16
C ASP A 117 21.28 -6.22 -12.94
N GLY A 118 21.88 -5.18 -12.33
CA GLY A 118 22.89 -4.35 -13.00
C GLY A 118 22.36 -3.49 -14.15
N ARG A 119 21.03 -3.35 -14.27
CA ARG A 119 20.35 -2.53 -15.27
C ARG A 119 20.19 -1.05 -14.88
N GLY A 120 20.78 -0.64 -13.76
CA GLY A 120 20.63 0.70 -13.19
C GLY A 120 19.25 0.93 -12.58
N ALA A 121 19.04 2.15 -12.10
CA ALA A 121 17.81 2.53 -11.40
C ALA A 121 16.55 2.25 -12.24
N VAL A 122 15.49 1.83 -11.56
CA VAL A 122 14.18 1.46 -12.13
C VAL A 122 13.47 2.68 -12.73
N ALA A 123 13.86 3.89 -12.34
CA ALA A 123 13.36 5.14 -12.87
C ALA A 123 14.40 6.27 -12.79
N SER A 124 14.12 7.39 -13.46
CA SER A 124 14.96 8.59 -13.35
C SER A 124 14.90 9.17 -11.93
N GLU A 125 15.94 9.90 -11.49
CA GLU A 125 15.92 10.54 -10.18
C GLU A 125 14.74 11.52 -10.04
N ARG A 126 14.35 12.19 -11.14
CA ARG A 126 13.21 13.11 -11.14
C ARG A 126 11.88 12.40 -10.87
N ASP A 127 11.68 11.21 -11.45
CA ASP A 127 10.46 10.43 -11.20
C ASP A 127 10.44 9.86 -9.78
N LEU A 128 11.60 9.45 -9.25
CA LEU A 128 11.75 9.02 -7.86
C LEU A 128 11.42 10.16 -6.90
N VAL A 129 11.93 11.37 -7.14
CA VAL A 129 11.59 12.57 -6.35
C VAL A 129 10.08 12.80 -6.36
N GLU A 130 9.44 12.84 -7.53
CA GLU A 130 8.01 13.10 -7.63
C GLU A 130 7.20 12.05 -6.83
N VAL A 131 7.49 10.77 -7.01
CA VAL A 131 6.78 9.69 -6.31
C VAL A 131 6.99 9.78 -4.79
N PHE A 132 8.22 9.97 -4.31
CA PHE A 132 8.47 10.06 -2.88
C PHE A 132 7.86 11.32 -2.25
N ARG A 133 7.77 12.44 -2.98
CA ARG A 133 7.03 13.63 -2.51
C ARG A 133 5.54 13.34 -2.37
N ARG A 134 4.93 12.56 -3.27
CA ARG A 134 3.52 12.13 -3.13
C ARG A 134 3.33 11.24 -1.90
N VAL A 135 4.22 10.28 -1.68
CA VAL A 135 4.18 9.38 -0.51
C VAL A 135 4.36 10.17 0.79
N GLU A 136 5.35 11.07 0.83
CA GLU A 136 5.62 11.97 1.96
C GLU A 136 4.35 12.76 2.34
N GLN A 137 3.72 13.40 1.34
CA GLN A 137 2.51 14.18 1.53
C GLN A 137 1.34 13.31 1.98
N ALA A 138 1.16 12.14 1.37
CA ALA A 138 0.07 11.23 1.71
C ALA A 138 0.18 10.73 3.15
N ALA A 139 1.36 10.25 3.56
CA ALA A 139 1.60 9.78 4.93
C ALA A 139 1.37 10.88 5.97
N ARG A 140 1.76 12.14 5.65
CA ARG A 140 1.52 13.29 6.53
C ARG A 140 0.04 13.67 6.65
N GLN A 141 -0.74 13.54 5.58
CA GLN A 141 -2.12 14.03 5.51
C GLN A 141 -3.18 12.96 5.82
N ALA A 142 -2.83 11.68 5.78
CA ALA A 142 -3.78 10.58 5.91
C ALA A 142 -4.53 10.61 7.25
N LYS A 143 -3.83 10.80 8.37
CA LYS A 143 -4.45 10.83 9.71
C LYS A 143 -5.59 11.85 9.80
N THR A 144 -5.37 13.06 9.29
CA THR A 144 -6.37 14.15 9.35
C THR A 144 -7.47 13.97 8.31
N THR A 145 -7.13 13.56 7.09
CA THR A 145 -8.06 13.52 5.97
C THR A 145 -8.96 12.29 6.00
N LEU A 146 -8.41 11.13 6.39
CA LEU A 146 -9.15 9.88 6.54
C LEU A 146 -9.77 9.72 7.94
N GLN A 147 -9.54 10.68 8.84
CA GLN A 147 -9.98 10.63 10.25
C GLN A 147 -9.56 9.34 10.95
N GLY A 148 -8.34 8.87 10.63
CA GLY A 148 -7.82 7.58 11.06
C GLY A 148 -6.85 7.65 12.24
N ASN A 149 -6.24 6.50 12.54
CA ASN A 149 -5.19 6.35 13.55
C ASN A 149 -3.81 6.78 12.98
N ASN A 150 -2.72 6.46 13.67
CA ASN A 150 -1.35 6.75 13.20
C ASN A 150 -0.89 5.85 12.03
N ARG A 151 -1.74 4.93 11.56
CA ARG A 151 -1.52 4.01 10.43
C ARG A 151 -2.56 4.22 9.33
N ALA A 152 -3.26 5.36 9.30
CA ALA A 152 -4.34 5.63 8.37
C ALA A 152 -3.91 5.47 6.89
N TYR A 153 -2.68 5.89 6.56
CA TYR A 153 -2.10 5.72 5.25
C TYR A 153 -1.78 4.25 4.96
N LEU A 154 -1.15 3.55 5.90
CA LEU A 154 -0.85 2.11 5.75
C LEU A 154 -2.12 1.27 5.62
N ASP A 155 -3.16 1.58 6.39
CA ASP A 155 -4.46 0.91 6.32
C ASP A 155 -5.13 1.15 4.96
N LEU A 156 -4.99 2.35 4.39
CA LEU A 156 -5.42 2.67 3.03
C LEU A 156 -4.64 1.85 1.99
N VAL A 157 -3.31 1.83 2.09
CA VAL A 157 -2.45 1.05 1.18
C VAL A 157 -2.81 -0.42 1.25
N ALA A 158 -3.08 -0.97 2.44
CA ALA A 158 -3.54 -2.34 2.61
C ALA A 158 -4.88 -2.60 1.89
N ARG A 159 -5.86 -1.70 2.02
CA ARG A 159 -7.13 -1.81 1.29
C ARG A 159 -6.97 -1.72 -0.22
N LEU A 160 -6.00 -0.92 -0.71
CA LEU A 160 -5.71 -0.79 -2.15
C LEU A 160 -4.98 -2.01 -2.72
N MET A 161 -4.13 -2.67 -1.93
CA MET A 161 -3.35 -3.85 -2.35
C MET A 161 -4.12 -5.17 -2.17
N GLN A 162 -5.22 -5.16 -1.42
CA GLN A 162 -6.11 -6.31 -1.32
C GLN A 162 -6.66 -6.66 -2.70
N PRO A 163 -6.58 -7.93 -3.13
CA PRO A 163 -7.20 -8.36 -4.37
C PRO A 163 -8.70 -8.07 -4.28
N VAL A 164 -9.25 -7.42 -5.31
CA VAL A 164 -10.70 -7.21 -5.40
C VAL A 164 -11.37 -8.58 -5.30
N PRO A 165 -12.19 -8.84 -4.26
CA PRO A 165 -12.79 -10.15 -4.08
C PRO A 165 -13.75 -10.43 -5.24
N GLY A 166 -13.31 -11.28 -6.18
CA GLY A 166 -13.98 -11.53 -7.46
C GLY A 166 -13.04 -11.56 -8.67
N SER A 167 -11.78 -11.15 -8.51
CA SER A 167 -10.73 -11.32 -9.53
C SER A 167 -9.84 -12.54 -9.24
N THR A 168 -10.42 -13.67 -8.83
CA THR A 168 -9.76 -14.97 -9.03
C THR A 168 -9.98 -15.34 -10.47
N ALA A 169 -8.92 -15.22 -11.27
CA ALA A 169 -8.89 -15.78 -12.61
C ALA A 169 -9.38 -17.23 -12.55
N ALA A 170 -10.44 -17.51 -13.30
CA ALA A 170 -10.82 -18.87 -13.63
C ALA A 170 -9.63 -19.53 -14.32
N SER A 171 -8.87 -20.30 -13.56
CA SER A 171 -8.02 -21.34 -14.12
C SER A 171 -8.45 -22.64 -13.48
N ASP A 172 -9.27 -23.31 -14.27
CA ASP A 172 -9.77 -24.65 -14.13
C ASP A 172 -8.63 -25.62 -13.79
N LYS A 173 -8.70 -26.26 -12.62
CA LYS A 173 -8.56 -27.72 -12.48
C LYS A 173 -8.90 -28.15 -11.06
N ALA A 174 -10.04 -28.82 -10.94
CA ALA A 174 -10.41 -29.63 -9.80
C ALA A 174 -9.52 -30.88 -9.66
N VAL A 175 -9.04 -31.17 -8.45
CA VAL A 175 -8.94 -32.51 -7.82
C VAL A 175 -8.99 -32.31 -6.29
N PRO A 176 -9.73 -33.13 -5.51
CA PRO A 176 -9.98 -32.89 -4.09
C PRO A 176 -8.94 -33.57 -3.19
N GLY A 177 -8.63 -32.96 -2.04
CA GLY A 177 -7.74 -33.56 -1.05
C GLY A 177 -7.54 -32.70 0.22
N ASP A 178 -8.40 -32.99 1.21
CA ASP A 178 -8.17 -33.02 2.66
C ASP A 178 -7.42 -31.89 3.39
N GLY A 179 -8.18 -31.21 4.27
CA GLY A 179 -7.78 -30.83 5.63
C GLY A 179 -6.61 -29.85 5.81
N ARG A 180 -6.95 -28.57 6.08
CA ARG A 180 -6.49 -27.79 7.26
C ARG A 180 -6.97 -26.33 7.20
N ASP A 181 -7.63 -25.94 8.29
CA ASP A 181 -7.74 -24.60 8.88
C ASP A 181 -7.44 -23.41 7.95
N SER A 182 -8.49 -22.91 7.29
CA SER A 182 -8.49 -21.55 6.72
C SER A 182 -9.45 -20.70 7.53
N GLU A 183 -8.93 -19.59 8.03
CA GLU A 183 -9.61 -18.65 8.90
C GLU A 183 -10.72 -17.93 8.12
N ASP A 184 -11.93 -18.47 8.20
CA ASP A 184 -13.10 -17.96 7.47
C ASP A 184 -13.50 -16.55 7.96
N PRO A 185 -13.80 -15.60 7.05
CA PRO A 185 -14.29 -14.28 7.41
C PRO A 185 -15.70 -14.38 7.99
N ARG A 186 -15.84 -14.04 9.28
CA ARG A 186 -17.12 -14.11 10.02
C ARG A 186 -17.95 -12.84 9.81
N ILE A 187 -19.18 -13.00 9.34
CA ILE A 187 -20.18 -11.92 9.26
C ILE A 187 -21.09 -11.98 10.50
N VAL A 188 -21.29 -10.84 11.16
CA VAL A 188 -22.28 -10.66 12.23
C VAL A 188 -23.56 -10.09 11.64
N VAL A 189 -24.65 -10.83 11.71
CA VAL A 189 -25.99 -10.37 11.34
C VAL A 189 -26.78 -10.09 12.64
N PRO A 190 -27.47 -8.93 12.77
CA PRO A 190 -28.30 -8.61 13.92
C PRO A 190 -29.52 -9.54 14.07
#